data_AF-A0A7S2RX51-F1
#
_entry.id   AF-A0A7S2RX51-F1
#
_cell.length_a   1.000
_cell.length_b   1.000
_cell.length_c   1.000
_cell.angle_alpha   90.00
_cell.angle_beta   90.00
_cell.angle_gamma   90.00
#
_symmetry.space_group_name_H-M   'P 1'
#
loop_
_entity.id
_entity.type
_entity.pdbx_description
1 polymer ?
#
loop_
_entity_poly.entity_id
_entity_poly.type
_entity_poly.pdbx_seq_one_letter_code
_entity_poly.pdbx_strand_id
1 'polypeptide(L)'
;VTGYNDEESKAFFMKSKVNFKLVPMQGDKSNSIMEKLQRKFLLFTHHQKSIILDVPCESGASKREMMAFVGGVDLTNGRWDNRNHPLFRTLESDHKDDFYSQCFNTRVETGPRQPWH
;
A
#
# COMPACT_ATOMS: atom_id res chain seq x y z
N VAL A 1 8.92 6.19 -9.62
CA VAL A 1 9.17 5.62 -8.28
C VAL A 1 8.19 4.48 -8.07
N THR A 2 8.66 3.28 -7.68
CA THR A 2 7.80 2.15 -7.32
C THR A 2 7.05 2.47 -6.02
N GLY A 3 5.76 2.13 -5.88
CA GLY A 3 4.93 2.54 -4.73
C GLY A 3 5.22 1.83 -3.40
N TYR A 4 6.42 1.26 -3.24
CA TYR A 4 6.87 0.54 -2.05
C TYR A 4 7.88 1.42 -1.31
N ASN A 5 7.40 2.15 -0.31
CA ASN A 5 8.18 3.11 0.48
C ASN A 5 8.50 2.53 1.87
N ASP A 6 8.93 1.27 1.92
CA ASP A 6 9.09 0.48 3.14
C ASP A 6 10.12 1.09 4.11
N GLU A 7 11.29 1.49 3.59
CA GLU A 7 12.36 2.10 4.39
C GLU A 7 12.01 3.52 4.84
N GLU A 8 11.34 4.30 3.99
CA GLU A 8 10.86 5.64 4.34
C GLU A 8 9.80 5.57 5.45
N SER A 9 8.86 4.62 5.33
CA SER A 9 7.82 4.38 6.34
C SER A 9 8.43 3.95 7.68
N LYS A 10 9.41 3.05 7.64
CA LYS A 10 10.18 2.66 8.83
C LYS A 10 10.87 3.85 9.47
N ALA A 11 11.54 4.69 8.68
CA ALA A 11 12.21 5.88 9.17
C ALA A 11 11.22 6.88 9.80
N PHE A 12 10.06 7.08 9.17
CA PHE A 12 8.99 7.94 9.68
C PHE A 12 8.49 7.50 11.06
N PHE A 13 8.24 6.20 11.26
CA PHE A 13 7.71 5.69 12.52
C PHE A 13 8.76 5.42 13.60
N MET A 14 10.07 5.44 13.27
CA MET A 14 11.16 5.03 14.17
C MET A 14 11.17 5.77 15.52
N LYS A 15 10.74 7.03 15.55
CA LYS A 15 10.71 7.87 16.77
C LYS A 15 9.30 8.03 17.36
N SER A 16 8.33 7.26 16.88
CA SER A 16 6.95 7.29 17.33
C SER A 16 6.66 6.14 18.31
N LYS A 17 5.42 6.07 18.82
CA LYS A 17 4.93 4.90 19.58
C LYS A 17 4.43 3.76 18.68
N VAL A 18 4.44 3.93 17.36
CA VAL A 18 3.99 2.91 16.40
C VAL A 18 5.06 1.82 16.30
N ASN A 19 4.64 0.56 16.50
CA ASN A 19 5.50 -0.60 16.32
C ASN A 19 5.52 -1.02 14.84
N PHE A 20 6.44 -0.45 14.07
CA PHE A 20 6.60 -0.77 12.65
C PHE A 20 7.55 -1.97 12.46
N LYS A 21 7.17 -2.93 11.62
CA LYS A 21 7.96 -4.13 11.32
C LYS A 21 8.06 -4.37 9.81
N LEU A 22 9.29 -4.47 9.31
CA LEU A 22 9.56 -5.04 7.99
C LEU A 22 9.60 -6.56 8.12
N VAL A 23 8.75 -7.23 7.35
CA VAL A 23 8.61 -8.69 7.40
C VAL A 23 9.08 -9.28 6.08
N PRO A 24 10.25 -9.94 6.01
CA PRO A 24 10.67 -10.62 4.80
C PRO A 24 9.77 -11.82 4.52
N MET A 25 9.46 -12.06 3.24
CA MET A 25 8.76 -13.28 2.87
C MET A 25 9.69 -14.47 2.99
N GLN A 26 9.30 -15.48 3.76
CA GLN A 26 10.03 -16.75 3.85
C GLN A 26 9.36 -17.77 2.91
N GLY A 27 10.11 -18.28 1.93
CA GLY A 27 9.61 -19.32 1.03
C GLY A 27 9.56 -20.69 1.73
N ASP A 28 8.69 -21.57 1.23
CA ASP A 28 8.47 -22.90 1.81
C ASP A 28 9.67 -23.87 1.61
N LYS A 29 9.72 -24.96 2.38
CA LYS A 29 10.81 -25.95 2.41
C LYS A 29 10.90 -26.83 1.14
N SER A 30 9.87 -26.85 0.31
CA SER A 30 9.78 -27.63 -0.94
C SER A 30 10.68 -27.15 -2.08
N ASN A 31 11.39 -26.06 -1.87
CA ASN A 31 12.08 -25.36 -2.95
C ASN A 31 13.53 -25.82 -3.15
N SER A 32 13.93 -25.93 -4.41
CA SER A 32 15.25 -26.40 -4.84
C SER A 32 16.39 -25.46 -4.41
N ILE A 33 17.62 -25.98 -4.41
CA ILE A 33 18.83 -25.20 -4.12
C ILE A 33 18.98 -24.02 -5.10
N MET A 34 18.56 -24.17 -6.36
CA MET A 34 18.55 -23.09 -7.35
C MET A 34 17.53 -21.99 -7.03
N GLU A 35 16.35 -22.32 -6.50
CA GLU A 35 15.38 -21.33 -6.02
C GLU A 35 15.83 -20.62 -4.73
N LYS A 36 16.75 -21.21 -3.95
CA LYS A 36 17.41 -20.52 -2.82
C LYS A 36 18.51 -19.58 -3.28
N LEU A 37 19.25 -19.95 -4.35
CA LEU A 37 20.29 -19.12 -4.99
C LEU A 37 19.70 -17.97 -5.84
N GLN A 38 18.58 -18.21 -6.51
CA GLN A 38 17.81 -17.20 -7.24
C GLN A 38 16.93 -16.41 -6.27
N ARG A 39 17.56 -15.52 -5.49
CA ARG A 39 16.98 -14.27 -4.92
C ARG A 39 15.45 -14.28 -4.68
N LYS A 40 14.94 -15.21 -3.88
CA LYS A 40 13.51 -15.22 -3.46
C LYS A 40 13.04 -13.94 -2.81
N PHE A 41 13.95 -13.26 -2.11
CA PHE A 41 13.68 -11.96 -1.51
C PHE A 41 13.25 -10.88 -2.52
N LEU A 42 13.50 -11.08 -3.82
CA LEU A 42 13.13 -10.12 -4.87
C LEU A 42 11.90 -10.53 -5.71
N LEU A 43 11.44 -11.78 -5.63
CA LEU A 43 10.41 -12.31 -6.53
C LEU A 43 9.06 -12.54 -5.86
N PHE A 44 9.04 -12.60 -4.53
CA PHE A 44 7.82 -12.87 -3.79
C PHE A 44 7.62 -11.86 -2.67
N THR A 45 6.36 -11.55 -2.38
CA THR A 45 5.96 -10.49 -1.45
C THR A 45 4.86 -10.97 -0.51
N HIS A 46 4.78 -10.37 0.68
CA HIS A 46 3.54 -10.39 1.45
C HIS A 46 2.55 -9.45 0.78
N HIS A 47 1.63 -10.00 0.00
CA HIS A 47 0.68 -9.21 -0.80
C HIS A 47 -0.67 -8.97 -0.09
N GLN A 48 -0.74 -9.29 1.20
CA GLN A 48 -1.91 -9.09 2.06
C GLN A 48 -2.09 -7.62 2.38
N LYS A 49 -3.33 -7.14 2.34
CA LYS A 49 -3.68 -5.75 2.64
C LYS A 49 -4.84 -5.79 3.62
N SER A 50 -4.57 -5.42 4.86
CA SER A 50 -5.58 -5.43 5.90
C SER A 50 -5.39 -4.32 6.92
N ILE A 51 -6.51 -3.86 7.47
CA ILE A 51 -6.56 -2.94 8.61
C ILE A 51 -7.46 -3.60 9.64
N ILE A 52 -6.98 -3.74 10.86
CA ILE A 52 -7.73 -4.31 11.98
C ILE A 52 -7.74 -3.27 13.10
N LEU A 53 -8.92 -2.98 13.63
CA LEU A 53 -9.14 -1.96 14.65
C LEU A 53 -10.27 -2.35 15.58
N ASP A 54 -10.31 -1.76 16.76
CA ASP A 54 -11.42 -1.85 17.69
C ASP A 54 -12.40 -0.70 17.46
N VAL A 55 -13.70 -1.00 17.34
CA VAL A 55 -14.78 -0.02 17.16
C VAL A 55 -15.76 -0.06 18.33
N PRO A 56 -16.50 1.03 18.60
CA PRO A 56 -17.58 1.01 19.60
C PRO A 56 -18.61 -0.06 19.24
N CYS A 57 -18.98 -0.89 20.21
CA CYS A 57 -20.03 -1.88 20.01
C CYS A 57 -21.40 -1.21 20.17
N GLU A 58 -22.33 -1.49 19.25
CA GLU A 58 -23.71 -0.96 19.34
C GLU A 58 -24.43 -1.41 20.63
N SER A 59 -24.04 -2.55 21.19
CA SER A 59 -24.70 -3.17 22.36
C SER A 59 -24.36 -2.55 23.73
N GLY A 60 -23.52 -1.50 23.80
CA GLY A 60 -23.31 -0.78 25.06
C GLY A 60 -22.08 0.13 25.09
N ALA A 61 -22.20 1.25 25.80
CA ALA A 61 -21.26 2.39 25.78
C ALA A 61 -19.79 2.09 26.19
N SER A 62 -19.51 0.93 26.80
CA SER A 62 -18.15 0.53 27.21
C SER A 62 -17.62 -0.72 26.50
N LYS A 63 -18.42 -1.35 25.62
CA LYS A 63 -18.00 -2.54 24.88
C LYS A 63 -17.38 -2.12 23.55
N ARG A 64 -16.35 -2.84 23.13
CA ARG A 64 -15.69 -2.68 21.83
C ARG A 64 -15.68 -4.00 21.09
N GLU A 65 -15.72 -3.93 19.78
CA GLU A 65 -15.65 -5.09 18.89
C GLU A 65 -14.57 -4.90 17.85
N MET A 66 -14.09 -6.00 17.27
CA MET A 66 -13.05 -5.97 16.24
C MET A 66 -13.69 -5.75 14.87
N MET A 67 -13.15 -4.80 14.11
CA MET A 67 -13.47 -4.58 12.72
C MET A 67 -12.22 -4.83 11.87
N ALA A 68 -12.40 -5.48 10.72
CA ALA A 68 -11.32 -5.75 9.79
C ALA A 68 -11.72 -5.32 8.37
N PHE A 69 -10.80 -4.65 7.68
CA PHE A 69 -10.85 -4.38 6.24
C PHE A 69 -9.83 -5.29 5.56
N VAL A 70 -10.24 -5.97 4.49
CA VAL A 70 -9.36 -6.81 3.66
C VAL A 70 -9.71 -6.56 2.20
N GLY A 71 -8.71 -6.35 1.34
CA GLY A 71 -8.98 -6.06 -0.08
C GLY A 71 -7.74 -5.84 -0.93
N GLY A 72 -7.93 -5.19 -2.09
CA GLY A 72 -6.87 -4.92 -3.08
C GLY A 72 -6.19 -3.56 -2.95
N VAL A 73 -6.61 -2.71 -2.01
CA VAL A 73 -6.13 -1.33 -1.85
C VAL A 73 -5.08 -1.25 -0.74
N ASP A 74 -3.85 -0.90 -1.10
CA ASP A 74 -2.77 -0.57 -0.15
C ASP A 74 -2.92 0.87 0.33
N LEU A 75 -2.51 1.16 1.58
CA LEU A 75 -2.36 2.53 2.06
C LEU A 75 -1.03 3.11 1.57
N THR A 76 -0.99 3.53 0.30
CA THR A 76 0.20 4.07 -0.36
C THR A 76 -0.20 4.96 -1.54
N ASN A 77 0.77 5.65 -2.13
CA ASN A 77 0.57 6.59 -3.23
C ASN A 77 -0.10 5.93 -4.46
N GLY A 78 -0.95 6.71 -5.13
CA GLY A 78 -1.62 6.37 -6.39
C GLY A 78 -2.86 5.50 -6.24
N ARG A 79 -3.26 5.14 -5.01
CA ARG A 79 -4.44 4.28 -4.74
C ARG A 79 -5.72 5.06 -4.50
N TRP A 80 -5.62 6.34 -4.14
CA TRP A 80 -6.80 7.19 -4.05
C TRP A 80 -7.31 7.50 -5.45
N ASP A 81 -8.59 7.25 -5.67
CA ASP A 81 -9.30 7.63 -6.89
C ASP A 81 -10.82 7.64 -6.62
N ASN A 82 -11.58 8.13 -7.59
CA ASN A 82 -13.03 8.03 -7.60
C ASN A 82 -13.51 7.30 -8.87
N ARG A 83 -14.81 6.95 -8.91
CA ARG A 83 -15.39 6.17 -10.02
C ARG A 83 -15.25 6.80 -11.41
N ASN A 84 -14.94 8.10 -11.50
CA ASN A 84 -14.76 8.78 -12.78
C ASN A 84 -13.37 8.56 -13.39
N HIS A 85 -12.40 8.07 -12.61
CA HIS A 85 -11.02 7.80 -13.05
C HIS A 85 -10.41 8.91 -13.93
N PRO A 86 -10.39 10.17 -13.45
CA PRO A 86 -9.95 11.31 -14.25
C PRO A 86 -8.46 11.21 -14.61
N LEU A 87 -8.16 11.32 -15.90
CA LEU A 87 -6.78 11.30 -16.41
C LEU A 87 -6.02 12.62 -16.22
N PHE A 88 -6.71 13.75 -16.36
CA PHE A 88 -6.12 15.09 -16.36
C PHE A 88 -6.79 16.08 -15.40
N ARG A 89 -8.10 15.92 -15.16
CA ARG A 89 -8.92 16.95 -14.50
C ARG A 89 -8.55 17.20 -13.03
N THR A 90 -7.93 16.22 -12.39
CA THR A 90 -7.63 16.23 -10.95
C THR A 90 -6.14 16.41 -10.65
N LEU A 91 -5.32 16.67 -11.67
CA LEU A 91 -3.86 16.81 -11.52
C LEU A 91 -3.48 18.00 -10.63
N GLU A 92 -4.30 19.06 -10.60
CA GLU A 92 -4.09 20.25 -9.76
C GLU A 92 -4.98 20.26 -8.49
N SER A 93 -5.71 19.17 -8.22
CA SER A 93 -6.58 19.02 -7.04
C SER A 93 -6.31 17.70 -6.32
N ASP A 94 -7.23 16.75 -6.36
CA ASP A 94 -7.18 15.50 -5.57
C ASP A 94 -5.90 14.69 -5.77
N HIS A 95 -5.25 14.80 -6.93
CA HIS A 95 -4.07 14.02 -7.29
C HIS A 95 -2.80 14.88 -7.45
N LYS A 96 -2.82 16.13 -6.98
CA LYS A 96 -1.65 17.03 -7.09
C LYS A 96 -0.43 16.50 -6.35
N ASP A 97 -0.64 16.08 -5.11
CA ASP A 97 0.40 15.53 -4.25
C ASP A 97 0.43 13.98 -4.28
N ASP A 98 -0.41 13.36 -5.12
CA ASP A 98 -0.52 11.91 -5.30
C ASP A 98 -0.48 11.51 -6.80
N PHE A 99 0.26 12.27 -7.62
CA PHE A 99 0.42 11.92 -9.03
C PHE A 99 1.16 10.59 -9.16
N TYR A 100 0.50 9.63 -9.82
CA TYR A 100 1.04 8.30 -10.04
C TYR A 100 0.92 7.91 -11.50
N SER A 101 2.02 7.48 -12.12
CA SER A 101 2.07 6.92 -13.46
C SER A 101 3.32 6.06 -13.60
N GLN A 102 3.14 4.73 -13.67
CA GLN A 102 4.27 3.80 -13.84
C GLN A 102 4.36 3.23 -15.25
N CYS A 103 3.25 3.18 -15.97
CA CYS A 103 3.22 2.68 -17.35
C CYS A 103 3.80 3.69 -18.35
N PHE A 104 3.63 4.99 -18.11
CA PHE A 104 4.03 6.04 -19.03
C PHE A 104 4.88 7.10 -18.33
N ASN A 105 5.95 7.55 -19.01
CA ASN A 105 6.78 8.65 -18.51
C ASN A 105 6.05 9.98 -18.73
N THR A 106 5.17 10.30 -17.79
CA THR A 106 4.29 11.46 -17.79
C THR A 106 4.59 12.30 -16.55
N ARG A 107 4.23 13.59 -16.59
CA ARG A 107 4.49 14.52 -15.49
C ARG A 107 3.17 15.02 -14.92
N VAL A 108 3.19 15.47 -13.66
CA VAL A 108 1.99 15.99 -13.00
C VAL A 108 1.38 17.17 -13.75
N GLU A 109 2.21 17.99 -14.40
CA GLU A 109 1.76 19.18 -15.13
C GLU A 109 1.09 18.85 -16.47
N THR A 110 1.41 17.68 -17.08
CA THR A 110 0.93 17.32 -18.42
C THR A 110 0.01 16.11 -18.43
N GLY A 111 0.09 15.25 -17.42
CA GLY A 111 -0.58 13.95 -17.38
C GLY A 111 -0.23 13.05 -18.58
N PRO A 112 -1.07 12.04 -18.86
CA PRO A 112 -2.14 11.54 -17.98
C PRO A 112 -1.56 10.86 -16.72
N ARG A 113 -2.27 10.95 -15.59
CA ARG A 113 -2.02 10.00 -14.47
C ARG A 113 -2.46 8.59 -14.88
N GLN A 114 -2.02 7.59 -14.13
CA GLN A 114 -2.56 6.23 -14.18
C GLN A 114 -3.68 6.11 -13.13
N PRO A 115 -4.96 6.04 -13.54
CA PRO A 115 -6.09 5.84 -12.61
C PRO A 115 -6.03 4.50 -11.88
N TRP A 116 -6.72 4.41 -10.76
CA TRP A 116 -6.83 3.19 -9.96
C TRP A 116 -8.29 2.79 -9.82
N HIS A 117 -8.66 1.60 -10.31
CA HIS A 117 -10.01 1.03 -10.23
C HIS A 117 -10.18 0.15 -9.00
#